data_AF-X1PF30-F1
#
_entry.id   AF-X1PF30-F1
#
_cell.length_a   1.000
_cell.length_b   1.000
_cell.length_c   1.000
_cell.angle_alpha   90.00
_cell.angle_beta   90.00
_cell.angle_gamma   90.00
#
_symmetry.space_group_name_H-M   'P 1'
#
loop_
_entity.id
_entity.type
_entity.pdbx_description
1 polymer ?
#
loop_
_entity_poly.entity_id
_entity_poly.type
_entity_poly.pdbx_seq_one_letter_code
_entity_poly.pdbx_strand_id
1 'polypeptide(L)'
;MIELENPLVEICRVRDINKAQLALLLGVTPSAISQYMLAQLRPSKRVRVRLAEIGVDVETFLTAFDAFREARRKAVARHARARSRQLFKAEAVSAKGEGE
;
A
#
# COMPACT_ATOMS: atom_id res chain seq x y z
N MET A 1 4.22 -14.26 -9.02
CA MET A 1 4.53 -13.13 -8.10
C MET A 1 3.34 -13.06 -7.16
N ILE A 2 3.48 -13.31 -5.86
CA ILE A 2 2.31 -13.27 -4.95
C ILE A 2 1.92 -11.80 -4.81
N GLU A 3 0.80 -11.42 -5.44
CA GLU A 3 0.17 -10.13 -5.18
C GLU A 3 -0.45 -10.22 -3.79
N LEU A 4 0.23 -9.63 -2.80
CA LEU A 4 -0.34 -9.51 -1.47
C LEU A 4 -1.52 -8.54 -1.56
N GLU A 5 -2.72 -9.09 -1.37
CA GLU A 5 -3.96 -8.32 -1.37
C GLU A 5 -3.98 -7.38 -0.15
N ASN A 6 -4.59 -6.22 -0.33
CA ASN A 6 -4.70 -5.24 0.73
C ASN A 6 -5.82 -5.66 1.71
N PRO A 7 -5.53 -5.84 3.01
CA PRO A 7 -6.53 -6.34 3.95
C PRO A 7 -7.73 -5.39 4.13
N LEU A 8 -7.58 -4.08 3.88
CA LEU A 8 -8.71 -3.15 3.89
C LEU A 8 -9.62 -3.30 2.66
N VAL A 9 -9.06 -3.70 1.52
CA VAL A 9 -9.83 -4.00 0.31
C VAL A 9 -10.61 -5.30 0.50
N GLU A 10 -9.98 -6.28 1.14
CA GLU A 10 -10.65 -7.53 1.50
C GLU A 10 -11.84 -7.28 2.44
N ILE A 11 -11.68 -6.43 3.46
CA ILE A 11 -12.78 -6.03 4.35
C ILE A 11 -13.93 -5.36 3.57
N CYS A 12 -13.61 -4.44 2.64
CA CYS A 12 -14.60 -3.84 1.75
C CYS A 12 -15.36 -4.90 0.94
N ARG A 13 -14.64 -5.86 0.36
CA ARG A 13 -15.22 -6.93 -0.47
C ARG A 13 -16.12 -7.86 0.34
N VAL A 14 -15.64 -8.36 1.47
CA VAL A 14 -16.36 -9.32 2.32
C VAL A 14 -17.64 -8.73 2.89
N ARG A 15 -17.65 -7.41 3.17
CA ARG A 15 -18.80 -6.71 3.74
C ARG A 15 -19.69 -6.02 2.72
N ASP A 16 -19.34 -6.11 1.44
CA ASP A 16 -20.01 -5.39 0.35
C ASP A 16 -20.15 -3.88 0.63
N ILE A 17 -19.06 -3.25 1.09
CA ILE A 17 -18.99 -1.82 1.38
C ILE A 17 -17.90 -1.13 0.58
N ASN A 18 -18.15 0.12 0.23
CA ASN A 18 -17.14 0.97 -0.42
C ASN A 18 -16.19 1.62 0.60
N LYS A 19 -15.14 2.28 0.09
CA LYS A 19 -14.10 2.93 0.91
C LYS A 19 -14.66 4.03 1.82
N ALA A 20 -15.67 4.77 1.36
CA ALA A 20 -16.27 5.86 2.12
C ALA A 20 -17.08 5.31 3.30
N GLN A 21 -17.84 4.24 3.07
CA GLN A 21 -18.55 3.52 4.13
C GLN A 21 -17.58 2.92 5.15
N LEU A 22 -16.47 2.33 4.71
CA LEU A 22 -15.43 1.86 5.63
C LEU A 22 -14.81 3.01 6.45
N ALA A 23 -14.60 4.18 5.86
CA ALA A 23 -14.12 5.37 6.57
C ALA A 23 -15.07 5.78 7.70
N LEU A 24 -16.37 5.79 7.41
CA LEU A 24 -17.42 6.09 8.38
C LEU A 24 -17.44 5.07 9.52
N LEU A 25 -17.39 3.76 9.20
CA LEU A 25 -17.36 2.69 10.21
C LEU A 25 -16.13 2.80 11.14
N LEU A 26 -14.98 3.16 10.58
CA LEU A 26 -13.74 3.30 11.34
C LEU A 26 -13.59 4.68 12.01
N GLY A 27 -14.53 5.60 11.79
CA GLY A 27 -14.51 6.95 12.35
C GLY A 27 -13.30 7.77 11.91
N VAL A 28 -12.89 7.63 10.64
CA VAL A 28 -11.75 8.32 10.05
C VAL A 28 -12.14 9.01 8.75
N THR A 29 -11.28 9.90 8.25
CA THR A 29 -11.51 10.57 6.97
C THR A 29 -11.26 9.62 5.78
N PRO A 30 -11.88 9.84 4.62
CA PRO A 30 -11.58 9.09 3.39
C PRO A 30 -10.10 9.18 2.97
N SER A 31 -9.45 10.30 3.26
CA SER A 31 -8.00 10.48 3.04
C SER A 31 -7.18 9.54 3.92
N ALA A 32 -7.52 9.40 5.21
CA ALA A 32 -6.85 8.47 6.10
C ALA A 32 -7.01 7.01 5.64
N ILE A 33 -8.21 6.60 5.22
CA ILE A 33 -8.43 5.27 4.62
C ILE A 33 -7.54 5.06 3.39
N SER A 34 -7.45 6.06 2.52
CA SER A 34 -6.59 5.98 1.34
C SER A 34 -5.12 5.81 1.73
N GLN A 35 -4.63 6.55 2.73
CA GLN A 35 -3.25 6.37 3.23
C GLN A 35 -3.01 5.00 3.86
N TYR A 36 -3.99 4.44 4.58
CA TYR A 36 -3.91 3.07 5.08
C TYR A 36 -3.87 2.06 3.92
N MET A 37 -4.76 2.23 2.92
CA MET A 37 -4.78 1.35 1.75
C MET A 37 -3.49 1.44 0.92
N LEU A 38 -2.80 2.57 0.96
CA LEU A 38 -1.51 2.74 0.32
C LEU A 38 -0.34 2.27 1.20
N ALA A 39 -0.60 1.72 2.38
CA ALA A 39 0.38 1.35 3.40
C ALA A 39 1.37 2.48 3.76
N GLN A 40 0.95 3.73 3.55
CA GLN A 40 1.71 4.93 3.90
C GLN A 40 1.60 5.24 5.39
N LEU A 41 0.41 5.00 5.95
CA LEU A 41 0.13 5.18 7.38
C LEU A 41 -0.26 3.82 7.99
N ARG A 42 0.18 3.57 9.22
CA ARG A 42 -0.25 2.39 9.97
C ARG A 42 -1.55 2.71 10.72
N PRO A 43 -2.54 1.80 10.78
CA PRO A 43 -3.76 2.01 11.56
C PRO A 43 -3.45 2.33 13.03
N SER A 44 -4.05 3.41 13.52
CA SER A 44 -3.89 3.86 14.91
C SER A 44 -4.59 2.91 15.89
N LYS A 45 -4.29 3.04 17.19
CA LYS A 45 -4.97 2.24 18.23
C LYS A 45 -6.49 2.39 18.15
N ARG A 46 -6.99 3.62 17.93
CA ARG A 46 -8.44 3.89 17.79
C ARG A 46 -9.05 3.15 16.59
N VAL A 47 -8.36 3.15 15.45
CA VAL A 47 -8.84 2.43 14.25
C VAL A 47 -8.85 0.91 14.49
N ARG A 48 -7.84 0.37 15.19
CA ARG A 48 -7.80 -1.06 15.55
C ARG A 48 -8.96 -1.46 16.46
N VAL A 49 -9.31 -0.63 17.42
CA VAL A 49 -10.50 -0.84 18.26
C VAL A 49 -11.76 -0.87 17.40
N ARG A 50 -11.92 0.09 16.47
CA ARG A 50 -13.06 0.09 15.54
C ARG A 50 -13.09 -1.12 14.60
N LEU A 51 -11.94 -1.61 14.16
CA LEU A 51 -11.84 -2.87 13.40
C LEU A 51 -12.35 -4.05 14.24
N ALA A 52 -11.94 -4.14 15.51
CA ALA A 52 -12.44 -5.18 16.41
C ALA A 52 -13.95 -5.08 16.63
N GLU A 53 -14.48 -3.87 16.81
CA GLU A 53 -15.93 -3.64 17.01
C GLU A 53 -16.77 -4.10 15.82
N ILE A 54 -16.25 -4.01 14.60
CA ILE A 54 -16.97 -4.53 13.43
C ILE A 54 -16.76 -6.04 13.26
N GLY A 55 -15.95 -6.71 14.07
CA GLY A 55 -15.69 -8.15 14.02
C GLY A 55 -14.50 -8.55 13.15
N VAL A 56 -13.52 -7.65 12.96
CA VAL A 56 -12.24 -7.99 12.32
C VAL A 56 -11.24 -8.43 13.39
N ASP A 57 -10.63 -9.58 13.20
CA ASP A 57 -9.50 -10.02 14.03
C ASP A 57 -8.30 -9.09 13.82
N VAL A 58 -7.98 -8.31 14.84
CA VAL A 58 -6.98 -7.23 14.74
C VAL A 58 -5.57 -7.79 14.57
N GLU A 59 -5.25 -8.93 15.18
CA GLU A 59 -3.91 -9.52 15.11
C GLU A 59 -3.62 -10.06 13.71
N THR A 60 -4.58 -10.81 13.16
CA THR A 60 -4.55 -11.31 11.78
C THR A 60 -4.49 -10.16 10.79
N PHE A 61 -5.31 -9.13 10.99
CA PHE A 61 -5.30 -7.93 10.17
C PHE A 61 -3.94 -7.22 10.19
N LEU A 62 -3.33 -7.03 11.37
CA LEU A 62 -2.04 -6.35 11.48
C LEU A 62 -0.92 -7.15 10.85
N THR A 63 -0.93 -8.47 11.01
CA THR A 63 0.03 -9.38 10.37
C THR A 63 -0.05 -9.27 8.85
N ALA A 64 -1.26 -9.35 8.29
CA ALA A 64 -1.49 -9.18 6.85
C ALA A 64 -1.10 -7.77 6.37
N PHE A 65 -1.43 -6.74 7.15
CA PHE A 65 -1.12 -5.35 6.82
C PHE A 65 0.39 -5.08 6.79
N ASP A 66 1.13 -5.58 7.78
CA ASP A 66 2.57 -5.38 7.86
C ASP A 66 3.30 -6.17 6.74
N ALA A 67 2.81 -7.38 6.38
CA ALA A 67 3.30 -8.12 5.21
C ALA A 67 3.03 -7.38 3.88
N PHE A 68 1.81 -6.87 3.69
CA PHE A 68 1.44 -6.03 2.54
C PHE A 68 2.34 -4.78 2.43
N ARG A 69 2.56 -4.09 3.56
CA ARG A 69 3.42 -2.90 3.63
C ARG A 69 4.85 -3.22 3.24
N GLU A 70 5.41 -4.32 3.73
CA GLU A 70 6.77 -4.74 3.39
C GLU A 70 6.90 -5.08 1.90
N ALA A 71 5.94 -5.83 1.35
CA ALA A 71 5.92 -6.16 -0.07
C ALA A 71 5.84 -4.92 -0.95
N ARG A 72 5.01 -3.93 -0.57
CA ARG A 72 4.91 -2.65 -1.26
C ARG A 72 6.23 -1.87 -1.22
N ARG A 73 6.89 -1.81 -0.05
CA ARG A 73 8.22 -1.17 0.08
C ARG A 73 9.24 -1.82 -0.85
N LYS A 74 9.28 -3.16 -0.91
CA LYS A 74 10.15 -3.92 -1.82
C LYS A 74 9.81 -3.66 -3.29
N ALA A 75 8.54 -3.55 -3.65
CA ALA A 75 8.11 -3.22 -5.02
C ALA A 75 8.56 -1.82 -5.44
N VAL A 76 8.38 -0.81 -4.59
CA VAL A 76 8.83 0.56 -4.85
C VAL A 76 10.36 0.62 -4.99
N ALA A 77 11.11 -0.05 -4.12
CA ALA A 77 12.57 -0.10 -4.21
C ALA A 77 13.06 -0.78 -5.51
N ARG A 78 12.38 -1.86 -5.94
CA ARG A 78 12.66 -2.51 -7.23
C ARG A 78 12.41 -1.56 -8.41
N HIS A 79 11.30 -0.84 -8.39
CA HIS A 79 10.96 0.12 -9.43
C HIS A 79 11.97 1.29 -9.50
N ALA A 80 12.40 1.82 -8.34
CA ALA A 80 13.43 2.86 -8.28
C ALA A 80 14.76 2.41 -8.91
N ARG A 81 15.20 1.17 -8.61
CA ARG A 81 16.40 0.58 -9.20
C ARG A 81 16.27 0.37 -10.71
N ALA A 82 15.11 -0.09 -11.19
CA ALA A 82 14.86 -0.25 -12.62
C ALA A 82 14.91 1.09 -13.37
N ARG A 83 14.30 2.14 -12.82
CA ARG A 83 14.30 3.49 -13.40
C ARG A 83 15.70 4.10 -13.42
N SER A 84 16.47 3.95 -12.35
CA SER A 84 17.86 4.42 -12.30
C SER A 84 18.73 3.75 -13.36
N ARG A 85 18.60 2.43 -13.57
CA ARG A 85 19.32 1.72 -14.65
C ARG A 85 18.94 2.20 -16.05
N GLN A 86 17.68 2.56 -16.30
CA GLN A 86 17.25 3.12 -17.57
C GLN A 86 17.85 4.51 -17.82
N LEU A 87 17.90 5.37 -16.79
CA LEU A 87 18.53 6.69 -16.88
C LEU A 87 20.02 6.60 -17.18
N PHE A 88 20.77 5.77 -16.45
CA PHE A 88 22.19 5.54 -16.71
C PHE A 88 22.45 4.96 -18.10
N LYS A 89 21.58 4.08 -18.61
CA LYS A 89 21.71 3.55 -19.97
C LYS A 89 21.42 4.60 -21.04
N ALA A 90 20.51 5.54 -20.78
CA ALA A 90 20.21 6.64 -21.69
C ALA A 90 21.35 7.66 -21.78
N GLU A 91 21.97 8.03 -20.64
CA GLU A 91 23.13 8.94 -20.61
C GLU A 91 24.36 8.34 -21.31
N ALA A 92 24.61 7.04 -21.11
CA ALA A 92 25.73 6.34 -21.76
C ALA A 92 25.59 6.21 -23.29
N VAL A 93 24.37 6.26 -23.82
CA VAL A 93 24.12 6.29 -25.28
C VAL A 93 24.29 7.70 -25.83
N SER A 94 23.92 8.74 -25.09
CA SER A 94 24.07 10.13 -25.53
C SER A 94 25.53 10.59 -25.58
N ALA A 95 26.39 10.13 -24.65
CA ALA A 95 27.80 10.51 -24.60
C ALA A 95 28.71 9.86 -25.67
N LYS A 96 28.18 8.94 -26.50
CA LYS A 96 28.92 8.27 -27.58
C LYS A 96 28.59 8.80 -28.98
N GLY A 97 27.70 9.79 -29.10
CA GLY A 97 27.23 10.34 -30.37
C GLY A 97 27.84 11.68 -30.79
N GLU A 98 28.68 12.31 -29.98
CA GLU A 98 29.29 13.64 -30.28
C GLU A 98 30.76 13.52 -30.70
N GLY A 99 31.05 12.58 -31.60
CA GLY A 99 32.40 12.37 -32.14
C GLY A 99 32.35 11.88 -33.57
N GLU A 100 31.79 12.70 -34.47
CA GLU A 100 31.99 12.61 -35.92
C GLU A 100 32.32 13.99 -36.48
#